data_AF-A0AAN7KUS0-F1
#
_entry.id   AF-A0AAN7KUS0-F1
#
_cell.length_a   1.000
_cell.length_b   1.000
_cell.length_c   1.000
_cell.angle_alpha   90.00
_cell.angle_beta   90.00
_cell.angle_gamma   90.00
#
_symmetry.space_group_name_H-M   'P 1'
#
loop_
_entity.id
_entity.type
_entity.pdbx_description
1 polymer ?
#
loop_
_entity_poly.entity_id
_entity_poly.type
_entity_poly.pdbx_seq_one_letter_code
_entity_poly.pdbx_strand_id
1 'polypeptide(L)'
;MEALLSSRITPIRNYWKPYQAPSRRAFLLRSMNTSQRSPAGMIICSKPHVTVTASTQPVQAETMDRFDNTSPIKEVLDLWRGADAVCFDVDSTVCMDEGIDELADFCGAGKAVAEWTARAMGGSVPFEEALAARLSLFSPTLPQVQDFLEKKPPRISPGIDELITKLKANKTDVYLISGGFRQMINPVAATLGIPRENIFANQLLFGSSGEFLGFDTNEPTSRSGGKATAVEQIRKARGYKKLVMIGDGATDLEARGLGGADIFICYAGVQLRDGVAAKADWLVFDFNDLVRSLE
;
A
#
# COMPACT_ATOMS: atom_id res chain seq x y z
N MET A 1 -25.02 -24.99 37.77
CA MET A 1 -23.60 -25.05 38.14
C MET A 1 -22.83 -24.92 36.85
N GLU A 2 -22.41 -23.70 36.55
CA GLU A 2 -21.65 -23.30 35.37
C GLU A 2 -20.28 -24.00 35.33
N ALA A 3 -19.78 -24.31 34.14
CA ALA A 3 -18.34 -24.41 33.90
C ALA A 3 -18.04 -23.97 32.46
N LEU A 4 -17.40 -22.80 32.40
CA LEU A 4 -16.91 -22.09 31.24
C LEU A 4 -15.76 -22.85 30.53
N LEU A 5 -15.82 -22.93 29.21
CA LEU A 5 -14.64 -23.10 28.36
C LEU A 5 -14.40 -21.77 27.63
N SER A 6 -13.73 -20.85 28.31
CA SER A 6 -13.18 -19.65 27.68
C SER A 6 -11.80 -19.98 27.10
N SER A 7 -11.72 -20.09 25.77
CA SER A 7 -10.46 -20.03 25.05
C SER A 7 -9.89 -18.62 25.20
N ARG A 8 -8.89 -18.48 26.07
CA ARG A 8 -8.17 -17.21 26.26
C ARG A 8 -7.29 -16.93 25.05
N ILE A 9 -7.83 -16.20 24.07
CA ILE A 9 -7.01 -15.43 23.12
C ILE A 9 -6.34 -14.33 23.95
N THR A 10 -5.02 -14.42 24.10
CA THR A 10 -4.25 -13.43 24.84
C THR A 10 -3.71 -12.41 23.83
N PRO A 11 -4.18 -11.16 23.81
CA PRO A 11 -3.62 -10.16 22.90
C PRO A 11 -2.16 -9.88 23.34
N ILE A 12 -1.22 -10.10 22.42
CA ILE A 12 0.20 -9.80 22.63
C ILE A 12 0.35 -8.28 22.75
N ARG A 13 0.67 -7.81 23.95
CA ARG A 13 0.99 -6.40 24.22
C ARG A 13 2.42 -6.14 23.72
N ASN A 14 2.52 -5.51 22.55
CA ASN A 14 3.79 -5.19 21.88
C ASN A 14 4.63 -4.16 22.65
N TYR A 15 5.84 -4.57 23.06
CA TYR A 15 6.93 -3.65 23.40
C TYR A 15 7.78 -3.43 22.15
N TRP A 16 7.62 -2.29 21.49
CA TRP A 16 8.57 -1.81 20.47
C TRP A 16 9.27 -0.58 21.03
N LYS A 17 10.60 -0.59 21.07
CA LYS A 17 11.41 0.61 21.38
C LYS A 17 11.60 1.43 20.11
N PRO A 18 11.53 2.77 20.17
CA PRO A 18 11.80 3.62 19.02
C PRO A 18 13.26 3.48 18.58
N TYR A 19 13.47 3.27 17.27
CA TYR A 19 14.78 3.22 16.63
C TYR A 19 15.37 4.63 16.55
N GLN A 20 16.54 4.86 17.16
CA GLN A 20 17.32 6.10 16.98
C GLN A 20 18.39 5.86 15.91
N ALA A 21 18.32 6.61 14.81
CA ALA A 21 19.30 6.52 13.72
C ALA A 21 20.69 7.06 14.17
N PRO A 22 21.80 6.38 13.87
CA PRO A 22 23.13 6.92 14.15
C PRO A 22 23.54 7.96 13.09
N SER A 23 24.10 9.07 13.57
CA SER A 23 24.65 10.17 12.79
C SER A 23 25.81 9.71 11.89
N ARG A 24 25.70 9.93 10.57
CA ARG A 24 26.76 9.65 9.61
C ARG A 24 27.93 10.63 9.78
N ARG A 25 29.09 10.14 10.21
CA ARG A 25 30.38 10.82 10.01
C ARG A 25 30.93 10.46 8.63
N ALA A 26 31.21 11.47 7.82
CA ALA A 26 31.91 11.34 6.54
C ALA A 26 33.36 10.93 6.77
N PHE A 27 33.85 9.93 6.04
CA PHE A 27 35.27 9.60 5.94
C PHE A 27 35.69 9.69 4.47
N LEU A 28 36.67 10.54 4.20
CA LEU A 28 37.27 10.80 2.90
C LEU A 28 38.41 9.81 2.62
N LEU A 29 38.42 9.30 1.37
CA LEU A 29 39.53 8.94 0.48
C LEU A 29 40.77 8.20 1.02
N ARG A 30 41.10 7.08 0.35
CA ARG A 30 42.42 6.91 -0.29
C ARG A 30 42.42 5.87 -1.40
N SER A 31 42.79 6.31 -2.60
CA SER A 31 43.14 5.46 -3.76
C SER A 31 44.54 4.88 -3.60
N MET A 32 44.74 3.61 -3.96
CA MET A 32 46.08 3.08 -4.25
C MET A 32 46.08 2.40 -5.63
N ASN A 33 46.93 2.94 -6.50
CA ASN A 33 47.39 2.35 -7.76
C ASN A 33 48.20 1.09 -7.49
N THR A 34 48.00 0.03 -8.27
CA THR A 34 49.09 -0.86 -8.67
C THR A 34 48.91 -1.27 -10.13
N SER A 35 50.02 -1.13 -10.86
CA SER A 35 50.22 -1.50 -12.26
C SER A 35 50.79 -2.91 -12.33
N GLN A 36 50.35 -3.73 -13.28
CA GLN A 36 51.20 -4.78 -13.87
C GLN A 36 50.69 -5.18 -15.27
N ARG A 37 51.65 -5.39 -16.18
CA ARG A 37 51.52 -5.61 -17.64
C ARG A 37 51.42 -7.10 -18.00
N SER A 38 50.46 -7.45 -18.87
CA SER A 38 50.46 -8.20 -20.16
C SER A 38 51.34 -9.47 -20.39
N PRO A 39 51.22 -10.26 -21.50
CA PRO A 39 50.16 -10.42 -22.54
C PRO A 39 49.82 -11.89 -22.95
N ALA A 40 48.74 -12.07 -23.74
CA ALA A 40 48.50 -13.05 -24.85
C ALA A 40 46.98 -13.28 -24.94
N GLY A 41 46.25 -13.14 -26.05
CA GLY A 41 46.58 -13.23 -27.46
C GLY A 41 45.63 -14.27 -28.08
N MET A 42 44.39 -13.90 -28.42
CA MET A 42 43.55 -14.74 -29.30
C MET A 42 42.34 -14.00 -29.90
N ILE A 43 42.42 -13.80 -31.22
CA ILE A 43 41.41 -13.95 -32.29
C ILE A 43 40.05 -13.23 -32.11
N ILE A 44 39.91 -12.19 -32.93
CA ILE A 44 38.72 -11.39 -33.20
C ILE A 44 37.78 -12.16 -34.14
N CYS A 45 36.50 -12.31 -33.76
CA CYS A 45 35.42 -12.66 -34.67
C CYS A 45 34.24 -11.71 -34.42
N SER A 46 34.16 -10.66 -35.23
CA SER A 46 33.12 -9.62 -35.20
C SER A 46 31.83 -10.12 -35.85
N LYS A 47 30.73 -10.14 -35.09
CA LYS A 47 29.35 -10.20 -35.61
C LYS A 47 28.63 -8.88 -35.27
N PRO A 48 27.77 -8.36 -36.16
CA PRO A 48 27.16 -7.06 -35.96
C PRO A 48 26.11 -7.13 -34.85
N HIS A 49 26.31 -6.33 -33.80
CA HIS A 49 25.28 -6.04 -32.81
C HIS A 49 24.29 -5.07 -33.44
N VAL A 50 23.08 -5.55 -33.73
CA VAL A 50 21.94 -4.69 -34.02
C VAL A 50 21.56 -4.00 -32.72
N THR A 51 21.86 -2.72 -32.62
CA THR A 51 21.42 -1.86 -31.52
C THR A 51 19.93 -1.60 -31.72
N VAL A 52 19.08 -2.33 -31.00
CA VAL A 52 17.67 -1.93 -30.83
C VAL A 52 17.68 -0.76 -29.86
N THR A 53 17.74 0.45 -30.41
CA THR A 53 17.40 1.68 -29.68
C THR A 53 15.92 1.61 -29.32
N ALA A 54 15.63 1.19 -28.09
CA ALA A 54 14.33 1.42 -27.47
C ALA A 54 14.15 2.93 -27.32
N SER A 55 13.37 3.51 -28.21
CA SER A 55 12.91 4.89 -28.15
C SER A 55 12.05 5.05 -26.89
N THR A 56 12.62 5.61 -25.83
CA THR A 56 11.89 6.11 -24.67
C THR A 56 11.20 7.43 -25.05
N GLN A 57 10.00 7.32 -25.62
CA GLN A 57 9.04 8.42 -25.62
C GLN A 57 8.22 8.40 -24.30
N PRO A 58 7.75 9.55 -23.80
CA PRO A 58 7.24 9.68 -22.44
C PRO A 58 5.78 9.18 -22.33
N VAL A 59 5.60 8.07 -21.61
CA VAL A 59 4.29 7.42 -21.35
C VAL A 59 3.28 8.34 -20.65
N GLN A 60 3.74 9.39 -19.95
CA GLN A 60 2.85 10.28 -19.19
C GLN A 60 1.98 11.20 -20.05
N ALA A 61 2.51 11.75 -21.14
CA ALA A 61 1.76 12.75 -21.93
C ALA A 61 0.57 12.13 -22.68
N GLU A 62 0.76 10.94 -23.26
CA GLU A 62 -0.30 10.22 -23.99
C GLU A 62 -1.42 9.70 -23.05
N THR A 63 -1.10 9.50 -21.78
CA THR A 63 -2.06 9.01 -20.77
C THR A 63 -2.96 10.13 -20.25
N MET A 64 -2.47 11.38 -20.18
CA MET A 64 -3.27 12.51 -19.68
C MET A 64 -4.41 12.91 -20.63
N ASP A 65 -4.20 12.80 -21.95
CA ASP A 65 -5.23 13.09 -22.96
C ASP A 65 -6.34 12.02 -23.03
N ARG A 66 -6.18 10.90 -22.33
CA ARG A 66 -7.14 9.78 -22.32
C ARG A 66 -8.27 9.95 -21.31
N PHE A 67 -8.09 10.78 -20.29
CA PHE A 67 -9.01 10.90 -19.16
C PHE A 67 -9.37 12.36 -18.88
N ASP A 68 -10.66 12.68 -19.04
CA ASP A 68 -11.18 14.04 -18.85
C ASP A 68 -11.27 14.47 -17.37
N ASN A 69 -11.09 13.54 -16.43
CA ASN A 69 -11.19 13.76 -14.98
C ASN A 69 -9.84 13.99 -14.29
N THR A 70 -8.77 14.29 -15.04
CA THR A 70 -7.48 14.72 -14.48
C THR A 70 -7.52 16.15 -13.93
N SER A 71 -8.45 16.97 -14.43
CA SER A 71 -8.78 18.30 -13.90
C SER A 71 -10.12 18.23 -13.16
N PRO A 72 -10.15 18.35 -11.83
CA PRO A 72 -11.38 18.19 -11.06
C PRO A 72 -12.31 19.39 -11.26
N ILE A 73 -13.61 19.12 -11.31
CA ILE A 73 -14.63 20.17 -11.27
C ILE A 73 -14.67 20.86 -9.91
N LYS A 74 -15.27 22.05 -9.85
CA LYS A 74 -15.30 22.89 -8.65
C LYS A 74 -15.90 22.16 -7.44
N GLU A 75 -16.95 21.38 -7.65
CA GLU A 75 -17.63 20.63 -6.59
C GLU A 75 -16.70 19.59 -5.93
N VAL A 76 -15.87 18.91 -6.73
CA VAL A 76 -14.89 17.93 -6.25
C VAL A 76 -13.78 18.64 -5.47
N LEU A 77 -13.29 19.77 -5.97
CA LEU A 77 -12.30 20.60 -5.26
C LEU A 77 -12.82 21.14 -3.92
N ASP A 78 -14.08 21.59 -3.87
CA ASP A 78 -14.71 22.11 -2.66
C ASP A 78 -14.91 21.01 -1.60
N LEU A 79 -15.19 19.77 -2.03
CA LEU A 79 -15.26 18.60 -1.15
C LEU A 79 -13.87 18.21 -0.64
N TRP A 80 -12.86 18.19 -1.51
CA TRP A 80 -11.48 17.90 -1.14
C TRP A 80 -10.93 18.90 -0.12
N ARG A 81 -11.04 20.21 -0.40
CA ARG A 81 -10.56 21.28 0.50
C ARG A 81 -11.29 21.33 1.83
N GLY A 82 -12.56 20.92 1.83
CA GLY A 82 -13.41 20.94 3.01
C GLY A 82 -13.54 19.58 3.71
N ALA A 83 -12.70 18.59 3.39
CA ALA A 83 -12.83 17.25 3.92
C ALA A 83 -12.61 17.23 5.45
N ASP A 84 -13.53 16.60 6.18
CA ASP A 84 -13.39 16.34 7.60
C ASP A 84 -12.42 15.17 7.83
N ALA A 85 -12.44 14.19 6.93
CA ALA A 85 -11.54 13.03 6.95
C ALA A 85 -11.15 12.57 5.54
N VAL A 86 -9.94 12.01 5.43
CA VAL A 86 -9.44 11.34 4.22
C VAL A 86 -9.02 9.92 4.57
N CYS A 87 -9.56 8.95 3.84
CA CYS A 87 -9.18 7.55 3.91
C CYS A 87 -8.28 7.22 2.74
N PHE A 88 -7.13 6.60 3.01
CA PHE A 88 -6.18 6.17 2.00
C PHE A 88 -6.11 4.65 1.95
N ASP A 89 -6.08 4.10 0.74
CA ASP A 89 -5.53 2.78 0.52
C ASP A 89 -4.04 2.75 0.85
N VAL A 90 -3.51 1.57 1.15
CA VAL A 90 -2.10 1.38 1.48
C VAL A 90 -1.32 0.84 0.28
N ASP A 91 -1.66 -0.36 -0.17
CA ASP A 91 -0.94 -1.03 -1.25
C ASP A 91 -1.17 -0.27 -2.56
N SER A 92 -0.12 -0.11 -3.38
CA SER A 92 -0.15 0.68 -4.63
C SER A 92 -0.63 2.15 -4.52
N THR A 93 -0.77 2.68 -3.30
CA THR A 93 -1.24 4.05 -3.03
C THR A 93 -0.31 4.78 -2.06
N VAL A 94 -0.40 4.52 -0.76
CA VAL A 94 0.53 5.10 0.24
C VAL A 94 1.90 4.43 0.14
N CYS A 95 1.92 3.15 -0.20
CA CYS A 95 3.13 2.38 -0.48
C CYS A 95 3.21 2.05 -1.97
N MET A 96 4.44 1.96 -2.48
CA MET A 96 4.71 1.55 -3.87
C MET A 96 4.65 0.02 -4.06
N ASP A 97 4.54 -0.72 -2.97
CA ASP A 97 4.57 -2.19 -2.92
C ASP A 97 3.20 -2.76 -2.56
N GLU A 98 3.00 -4.03 -2.92
CA GLU A 98 1.90 -4.87 -2.45
C GLU A 98 2.39 -5.72 -1.27
N GLY A 99 1.95 -5.41 -0.05
CA GLY A 99 2.58 -5.94 1.17
C GLY A 99 2.56 -7.47 1.29
N ILE A 100 1.48 -8.11 0.84
CA ILE A 100 1.37 -9.58 0.84
C ILE A 100 2.31 -10.24 -0.19
N ASP A 101 2.53 -9.59 -1.34
CA ASP A 101 3.42 -10.12 -2.38
C ASP A 101 4.89 -9.99 -1.96
N GLU A 102 5.27 -8.87 -1.34
CA GLU A 102 6.60 -8.70 -0.76
C GLU A 102 6.87 -9.69 0.38
N LEU A 103 5.90 -9.93 1.26
CA LEU A 103 6.02 -10.92 2.34
C LEU A 103 6.13 -12.34 1.78
N ALA A 104 5.36 -12.67 0.75
CA ALA A 104 5.42 -13.97 0.09
C ALA A 104 6.77 -14.18 -0.60
N ASP A 105 7.30 -13.17 -1.31
CA ASP A 105 8.63 -13.23 -1.92
C ASP A 105 9.73 -13.43 -0.87
N PHE A 106 9.66 -12.69 0.23
CA PHE A 106 10.57 -12.85 1.36
C PHE A 106 10.54 -14.27 1.97
N CYS A 107 9.37 -14.91 1.96
CA CYS A 107 9.20 -16.30 2.42
C CYS A 107 9.53 -17.35 1.34
N GLY A 108 10.00 -16.94 0.16
CA GLY A 108 10.35 -17.82 -0.96
C GLY A 108 9.16 -18.33 -1.77
N ALA A 109 7.98 -17.73 -1.61
CA ALA A 109 6.73 -18.13 -2.24
C ALA A 109 6.17 -17.10 -3.25
N GLY A 110 6.91 -16.03 -3.54
CA GLY A 110 6.45 -14.94 -4.42
C GLY A 110 5.92 -15.43 -5.78
N LYS A 111 6.63 -16.37 -6.42
CA LYS A 111 6.18 -16.97 -7.69
C LYS A 111 4.84 -17.71 -7.56
N ALA A 112 4.66 -18.50 -6.50
CA ALA A 112 3.43 -19.27 -6.29
C ALA A 112 2.23 -18.34 -6.04
N VAL A 113 2.44 -17.28 -5.25
CA VAL A 113 1.41 -16.27 -4.99
C VAL A 113 1.06 -15.49 -6.26
N ALA A 114 2.06 -15.08 -7.04
CA ALA A 114 1.82 -14.39 -8.32
C ALA A 114 1.03 -15.24 -9.32
N GLU A 115 1.39 -16.52 -9.46
CA GLU A 115 0.66 -17.48 -10.31
C GLU A 115 -0.79 -17.67 -9.84
N TRP A 116 -1.01 -17.74 -8.53
CA TRP A 116 -2.35 -17.83 -7.96
C TRP A 116 -3.17 -16.56 -8.23
N THR A 117 -2.60 -15.38 -7.96
CA THR A 117 -3.25 -14.08 -8.21
C THR A 117 -3.67 -13.96 -9.68
N ALA A 118 -2.78 -14.29 -10.61
CA ALA A 118 -3.09 -14.26 -12.04
C ALA A 118 -4.25 -15.19 -12.43
N ARG A 119 -4.37 -16.36 -11.78
CA ARG A 119 -5.49 -17.30 -11.98
C ARG A 119 -6.80 -16.81 -11.35
N ALA A 120 -6.73 -16.17 -10.19
CA ALA A 120 -7.89 -15.70 -9.45
C ALA A 120 -8.50 -14.40 -10.04
N MET A 121 -7.72 -13.63 -10.80
CA MET A 121 -8.16 -12.39 -11.47
C MET A 121 -9.27 -12.58 -12.53
N GLY A 122 -9.71 -13.81 -12.82
CA GLY A 122 -10.92 -14.08 -13.61
C GLY A 122 -12.25 -13.73 -12.92
N GLY A 123 -12.22 -13.22 -11.67
CA GLY A 123 -13.42 -12.73 -10.97
C GLY A 123 -14.35 -13.83 -10.44
N SER A 124 -13.94 -15.09 -10.51
CA SER A 124 -14.77 -16.23 -10.10
C SER A 124 -14.58 -16.67 -8.65
N VAL A 125 -13.62 -16.08 -7.92
CA VAL A 125 -13.27 -16.46 -6.54
C VAL A 125 -13.61 -15.31 -5.59
N PRO A 126 -14.39 -15.53 -4.51
CA PRO A 126 -14.62 -14.53 -3.46
C PRO A 126 -13.31 -14.01 -2.87
N PHE A 127 -13.28 -12.74 -2.46
CA PHE A 127 -12.07 -12.09 -1.95
C PHE A 127 -11.45 -12.84 -0.76
N GLU A 128 -12.28 -13.22 0.21
CA GLU A 128 -11.90 -13.94 1.42
C GLU A 128 -11.25 -15.30 1.10
N GLU A 129 -11.78 -16.01 0.11
CA GLU A 129 -11.25 -17.30 -0.35
C GLU A 129 -9.92 -17.10 -1.09
N ALA A 130 -9.83 -16.07 -1.93
CA ALA A 130 -8.61 -15.72 -2.63
C ALA A 130 -7.49 -15.32 -1.66
N LEU A 131 -7.82 -14.55 -0.61
CA LEU A 131 -6.88 -14.14 0.44
C LEU A 131 -6.40 -15.34 1.25
N ALA A 132 -7.33 -16.20 1.70
CA ALA A 132 -6.99 -17.42 2.44
C ALA A 132 -6.10 -18.35 1.60
N ALA A 133 -6.42 -18.51 0.32
CA ALA A 133 -5.62 -19.33 -0.59
C ALA A 133 -4.20 -18.77 -0.76
N ARG A 134 -4.03 -17.46 -0.97
CA ARG A 134 -2.70 -16.83 -1.07
C ARG A 134 -1.87 -17.06 0.19
N LEU A 135 -2.45 -16.85 1.38
CA LEU A 135 -1.75 -17.07 2.64
C LEU A 135 -1.38 -18.53 2.86
N SER A 136 -2.23 -19.48 2.45
CA SER A 136 -1.95 -20.91 2.63
C SER A 136 -0.72 -21.39 1.83
N LEU A 137 -0.35 -20.70 0.75
CA LEU A 137 0.82 -21.03 -0.07
C LEU A 137 2.16 -20.86 0.67
N PHE A 138 2.21 -20.04 1.73
CA PHE A 138 3.45 -19.76 2.44
C PHE A 138 3.34 -19.72 3.97
N SER A 139 2.13 -19.58 4.51
CA SER A 139 1.80 -19.69 5.94
C SER A 139 2.83 -18.99 6.84
N PRO A 140 2.95 -17.65 6.73
CA PRO A 140 4.08 -16.92 7.32
C PRO A 140 4.05 -17.04 8.83
N THR A 141 5.15 -17.43 9.45
CA THR A 141 5.28 -17.45 10.92
C THR A 141 5.50 -16.05 11.47
N LEU A 142 5.17 -15.83 12.75
CA LEU A 142 5.38 -14.54 13.41
C LEU A 142 6.85 -14.06 13.31
N PRO A 143 7.87 -14.90 13.54
CA PRO A 143 9.27 -14.50 13.34
C PRO A 143 9.58 -14.09 11.90
N GLN A 144 9.02 -14.75 10.88
CA GLN A 144 9.22 -14.36 9.48
C GLN A 144 8.61 -12.99 9.18
N VAL A 145 7.41 -12.70 9.71
CA VAL A 145 6.81 -11.37 9.56
C VAL A 145 7.66 -10.30 10.25
N GLN A 146 8.19 -10.58 11.44
CA GLN A 146 9.08 -9.64 12.14
C GLN A 146 10.38 -9.41 11.36
N ASP A 147 11.03 -10.48 10.91
CA ASP A 147 12.28 -10.42 10.14
C ASP A 147 12.09 -9.69 8.80
N PHE A 148 10.95 -9.90 8.14
CA PHE A 148 10.55 -9.15 6.95
C PHE A 148 10.46 -7.65 7.24
N LEU A 149 9.72 -7.24 8.27
CA LEU A 149 9.54 -5.82 8.60
C LEU A 149 10.84 -5.12 9.01
N GLU A 150 11.79 -5.86 9.60
CA GLU A 150 13.11 -5.33 9.94
C GLU A 150 14.01 -5.16 8.71
N LYS A 151 13.97 -6.10 7.76
CA LYS A 151 14.86 -6.12 6.59
C LYS A 151 14.31 -5.37 5.38
N LYS A 152 13.00 -5.24 5.26
CA LYS A 152 12.28 -4.61 4.15
C LYS A 152 11.34 -3.52 4.69
N PRO A 153 11.87 -2.34 5.03
CA PRO A 153 11.02 -1.22 5.42
C PRO A 153 10.10 -0.81 4.26
N PRO A 154 8.89 -0.29 4.55
CA PRO A 154 7.92 0.06 3.52
C PRO A 154 8.44 1.16 2.60
N ARG A 155 8.22 1.01 1.30
CA ARG A 155 8.55 2.04 0.31
C ARG A 155 7.36 2.99 0.14
N ILE A 156 7.47 4.16 0.74
CA ILE A 156 6.43 5.19 0.74
C ILE A 156 6.38 5.90 -0.63
N SER A 157 5.17 6.10 -1.14
CA SER A 157 4.93 6.82 -2.40
C SER A 157 5.37 8.29 -2.30
N PRO A 158 6.04 8.85 -3.30
CA PRO A 158 6.53 10.24 -3.24
C PRO A 158 5.40 11.26 -2.99
N GLY A 159 5.61 12.18 -2.05
CA GLY A 159 4.71 13.31 -1.75
C GLY A 159 3.57 13.00 -0.77
N ILE A 160 3.35 11.74 -0.38
CA ILE A 160 2.27 11.39 0.56
C ILE A 160 2.51 11.90 1.99
N ASP A 161 3.77 12.00 2.41
CA ASP A 161 4.18 12.53 3.71
C ASP A 161 3.86 14.03 3.83
N GLU A 162 4.15 14.79 2.78
CA GLU A 162 3.77 16.20 2.68
C GLU A 162 2.24 16.37 2.68
N LEU A 163 1.54 15.55 1.87
CA LEU A 163 0.08 15.56 1.81
C LEU A 163 -0.56 15.30 3.17
N ILE A 164 -0.14 14.24 3.87
CA ILE A 164 -0.66 13.90 5.20
C ILE A 164 -0.35 15.00 6.21
N THR A 165 0.84 15.60 6.13
CA THR A 165 1.21 16.73 7.00
C THR A 165 0.27 17.91 6.79
N LYS A 166 -0.03 18.26 5.53
CA LYS A 166 -0.93 19.37 5.18
C LYS A 166 -2.38 19.09 5.59
N LEU A 167 -2.87 17.87 5.38
CA LEU A 167 -4.19 17.44 5.85
C LEU A 167 -4.33 17.59 7.37
N LYS A 168 -3.34 17.13 8.14
CA LYS A 168 -3.33 17.29 9.60
C LYS A 168 -3.26 18.75 10.03
N ALA A 169 -2.48 19.58 9.34
CA ALA A 169 -2.43 21.03 9.61
C ALA A 169 -3.80 21.69 9.38
N ASN A 170 -4.56 21.20 8.40
CA ASN A 170 -5.94 21.62 8.12
C ASN A 170 -6.99 20.97 9.04
N LYS A 171 -6.56 20.21 10.07
CA LYS A 171 -7.42 19.48 11.01
C LYS A 171 -8.30 18.41 10.35
N THR A 172 -7.87 17.89 9.20
CA THR A 172 -8.50 16.75 8.54
C THR A 172 -7.96 15.46 9.15
N ASP A 173 -8.86 14.57 9.58
CA ASP A 173 -8.48 13.27 10.12
C ASP A 173 -8.03 12.33 9.00
N VAL A 174 -6.96 11.56 9.23
CA VAL A 174 -6.38 10.67 8.22
C VAL A 174 -6.51 9.21 8.67
N TYR A 175 -7.01 8.36 7.78
CA TYR A 175 -7.20 6.93 7.99
C TYR A 175 -6.47 6.11 6.92
N LEU A 176 -5.99 4.93 7.30
CA LEU A 176 -5.48 3.91 6.38
C LEU A 176 -6.46 2.75 6.32
N ILE A 177 -6.95 2.41 5.13
CA ILE A 177 -7.90 1.32 4.92
C ILE A 177 -7.36 0.38 3.85
N SER A 178 -7.03 -0.86 4.22
CA SER A 178 -6.32 -1.77 3.31
C SER A 178 -6.82 -3.22 3.43
N GLY A 179 -6.78 -3.95 2.32
CA GLY A 179 -6.96 -5.40 2.28
C GLY A 179 -5.72 -6.18 2.76
N GLY A 180 -4.60 -5.50 2.99
CA GLY A 180 -3.40 -6.02 3.60
C GLY A 180 -3.52 -6.18 5.12
N PHE A 181 -2.38 -6.32 5.80
CA PHE A 181 -2.35 -6.68 7.23
C PHE A 181 -1.84 -5.56 8.13
N ARG A 182 -2.51 -5.35 9.27
CA ARG A 182 -2.14 -4.36 10.31
C ARG A 182 -0.68 -4.44 10.71
N GLN A 183 -0.11 -5.65 10.80
CA GLN A 183 1.31 -5.87 11.10
C GLN A 183 2.24 -5.11 10.16
N MET A 184 1.93 -5.09 8.86
CA MET A 184 2.73 -4.44 7.82
C MET A 184 2.41 -2.93 7.70
N ILE A 185 1.19 -2.54 8.05
CA ILE A 185 0.74 -1.14 7.96
C ILE A 185 1.18 -0.32 9.19
N ASN A 186 1.36 -0.95 10.34
CA ASN A 186 1.78 -0.26 11.56
C ASN A 186 3.08 0.56 11.41
N PRO A 187 4.16 0.05 10.78
CA PRO A 187 5.36 0.85 10.49
C PRO A 187 5.12 2.02 9.52
N VAL A 188 4.25 1.84 8.52
CA VAL A 188 3.84 2.89 7.58
C VAL A 188 3.14 4.02 8.33
N ALA A 189 2.13 3.67 9.12
CA ALA A 189 1.37 4.62 9.93
C ALA A 189 2.28 5.37 10.91
N ALA A 190 3.21 4.68 11.57
CA ALA A 190 4.18 5.30 12.48
C ALA A 190 5.08 6.32 11.76
N THR A 191 5.55 5.99 10.55
CA THR A 191 6.38 6.88 9.73
C THR A 191 5.62 8.15 9.34
N LEU A 192 4.33 8.01 9.01
CA LEU A 192 3.45 9.11 8.60
C LEU A 192 2.77 9.81 9.79
N GLY A 193 3.07 9.40 11.03
CA GLY A 193 2.46 9.91 12.26
C GLY A 193 0.95 9.69 12.34
N ILE A 194 0.40 8.67 11.68
CA ILE A 194 -1.01 8.27 11.73
C ILE A 194 -1.21 7.36 12.96
N PRO A 195 -2.20 7.63 13.81
CA PRO A 195 -2.41 6.84 15.02
C PRO A 195 -2.98 5.45 14.68
N ARG A 196 -2.68 4.44 15.51
CA ARG A 196 -3.01 3.03 15.22
C ARG A 196 -4.51 2.76 15.15
N GLU A 197 -5.30 3.51 15.91
CA GLU A 197 -6.75 3.48 15.90
C GLU A 197 -7.37 3.95 14.57
N ASN A 198 -6.60 4.65 13.73
CA ASN A 198 -7.04 5.09 12.41
C ASN A 198 -6.65 4.10 11.30
N ILE A 199 -6.23 2.89 11.65
CA ILE A 199 -5.95 1.81 10.71
C ILE A 199 -7.14 0.84 10.67
N PHE A 200 -7.62 0.52 9.48
CA PHE A 200 -8.64 -0.50 9.22
C PHE A 200 -8.06 -1.49 8.22
N ALA A 201 -7.69 -2.68 8.68
CA ALA A 201 -7.03 -3.66 7.85
C ALA A 201 -7.17 -5.06 8.44
N ASN A 202 -6.81 -6.08 7.66
CA ASN A 202 -6.81 -7.46 8.13
C ASN A 202 -5.77 -7.68 9.22
N GLN A 203 -5.97 -8.72 10.02
CA GLN A 203 -5.10 -9.06 11.13
C GLN A 203 -4.64 -10.51 11.00
N LEU A 204 -3.33 -10.75 10.81
CA LEU A 204 -2.80 -12.12 10.87
C LEU A 204 -2.93 -12.66 12.30
N LEU A 205 -3.30 -13.92 12.42
CA LEU A 205 -3.45 -14.64 13.68
C LEU A 205 -2.30 -15.64 13.84
N PHE A 206 -1.76 -15.69 15.05
CA PHE A 206 -0.64 -16.56 15.40
C PHE A 206 -0.94 -17.29 16.70
N GLY A 207 -0.48 -18.54 16.79
CA GLY A 207 -0.52 -19.30 18.02
C GLY A 207 0.59 -18.89 18.99
N SER A 208 0.62 -19.54 20.15
CA SER A 208 1.59 -19.21 21.20
C SER A 208 3.03 -19.52 20.81
N SER A 209 3.26 -20.41 19.83
CA SER A 209 4.59 -20.70 19.29
C SER A 209 4.95 -19.86 18.06
N GLY A 210 4.09 -18.93 17.66
CA GLY A 210 4.29 -18.06 16.50
C GLY A 210 3.92 -18.72 15.16
N GLU A 211 3.28 -19.89 15.21
CA GLU A 211 2.73 -20.56 14.04
C GLU A 211 1.54 -19.80 13.45
N PHE A 212 1.43 -19.78 12.13
CA PHE A 212 0.33 -19.14 11.42
C PHE A 212 -0.99 -19.87 11.68
N LEU A 213 -2.03 -19.14 12.09
CA LEU A 213 -3.37 -19.69 12.34
C LEU A 213 -4.45 -19.16 11.36
N GLY A 214 -4.07 -18.30 10.41
CA GLY A 214 -5.01 -17.62 9.51
C GLY A 214 -5.05 -16.11 9.76
N PHE A 215 -6.18 -15.50 9.46
CA PHE A 215 -6.44 -14.08 9.68
C PHE A 215 -7.80 -13.88 10.37
N ASP A 216 -7.98 -12.72 11.01
CA ASP A 216 -9.24 -12.39 11.67
C ASP A 216 -10.34 -12.12 10.63
N THR A 217 -11.29 -13.05 10.55
CA THR A 217 -12.46 -12.96 9.67
C THR A 217 -13.55 -12.07 10.22
N ASN A 218 -13.35 -11.36 11.34
CA ASN A 218 -14.26 -10.33 11.83
C ASN A 218 -13.89 -8.93 11.33
N GLU A 219 -12.68 -8.73 10.81
CA GLU A 219 -12.29 -7.46 10.22
C GLU A 219 -13.17 -7.18 8.98
N PRO A 220 -13.68 -5.95 8.78
CA PRO A 220 -14.48 -5.64 7.59
C PRO A 220 -13.72 -5.91 6.30
N THR A 221 -12.44 -5.53 6.26
CA THR A 221 -11.51 -5.66 5.12
C THR A 221 -11.15 -7.10 4.75
N SER A 222 -11.68 -8.09 5.47
CA SER A 222 -11.40 -9.51 5.24
C SER A 222 -12.27 -10.13 4.13
N ARG A 223 -13.23 -9.36 3.59
CA ARG A 223 -14.20 -9.80 2.58
C ARG A 223 -14.49 -8.72 1.54
N SER A 224 -15.16 -9.09 0.45
CA SER A 224 -15.64 -8.17 -0.58
C SER A 224 -16.48 -7.03 0.01
N GLY A 225 -16.31 -5.80 -0.48
CA GLY A 225 -16.97 -4.61 0.09
C GLY A 225 -16.45 -4.17 1.47
N GLY A 226 -15.37 -4.79 1.95
CA GLY A 226 -14.80 -4.51 3.26
C GLY A 226 -14.31 -3.08 3.46
N LYS A 227 -13.66 -2.48 2.45
CA LYS A 227 -13.23 -1.07 2.50
C LYS A 227 -14.43 -0.12 2.59
N ALA A 228 -15.48 -0.35 1.79
CA ALA A 228 -16.72 0.43 1.85
C ALA A 228 -17.38 0.36 3.23
N THR A 229 -17.44 -0.85 3.82
CA THR A 229 -17.96 -1.05 5.18
C THR A 229 -17.12 -0.30 6.21
N ALA A 230 -15.79 -0.35 6.12
CA ALA A 230 -14.90 0.38 7.03
C ALA A 230 -15.10 1.91 6.92
N VAL A 231 -15.18 2.45 5.71
CA VAL A 231 -15.44 3.89 5.48
C VAL A 231 -16.79 4.30 6.09
N GLU A 232 -17.85 3.50 5.88
CA GLU A 232 -19.17 3.78 6.44
C GLU A 232 -19.14 3.77 7.98
N GLN A 233 -18.43 2.81 8.59
CA GLN A 233 -18.25 2.74 10.04
C GLN A 233 -17.50 3.96 10.58
N ILE A 234 -16.42 4.38 9.92
CA ILE A 234 -15.65 5.59 10.29
C ILE A 234 -16.54 6.82 10.23
N ARG A 235 -17.27 7.01 9.11
CA ARG A 235 -18.18 8.15 8.91
C ARG A 235 -19.22 8.22 10.02
N LYS A 236 -19.90 7.10 10.31
CA LYS A 236 -20.94 7.03 11.35
C LYS A 236 -20.38 7.26 12.74
N ALA A 237 -19.26 6.63 13.09
CA ALA A 237 -18.69 6.71 14.44
C ALA A 237 -18.20 8.13 14.79
N ARG A 238 -17.68 8.86 13.81
CA ARG A 238 -17.13 10.21 14.00
C ARG A 238 -18.09 11.33 13.60
N GLY A 239 -19.18 11.00 12.91
CA GLY A 239 -20.17 11.97 12.44
C GLY A 239 -19.69 12.86 11.29
N TYR A 240 -18.65 12.42 10.55
CA TYR A 240 -18.07 13.19 9.44
C TYR A 240 -19.13 13.49 8.36
N LYS A 241 -19.11 14.73 7.87
CA LYS A 241 -20.01 15.21 6.83
C LYS A 241 -19.37 15.10 5.45
N LYS A 242 -18.06 15.36 5.36
CA LYS A 242 -17.27 15.27 4.14
C LYS A 242 -16.13 14.29 4.33
N LEU A 243 -16.16 13.18 3.61
CA LEU A 243 -15.15 12.14 3.65
C LEU A 243 -14.66 11.81 2.24
N VAL A 244 -13.35 11.75 2.06
CA VAL A 244 -12.71 11.43 0.78
C VAL A 244 -12.05 10.06 0.87
N MET A 245 -12.20 9.24 -0.17
CA MET A 245 -11.41 8.01 -0.35
C MET A 245 -10.36 8.22 -1.44
N ILE A 246 -9.12 7.81 -1.19
CA ILE A 246 -8.01 7.84 -2.15
C ILE A 246 -7.41 6.45 -2.28
N GLY A 247 -7.31 5.95 -3.51
CA GLY A 247 -6.74 4.62 -3.79
C GLY A 247 -6.58 4.37 -5.29
N ASP A 248 -5.97 3.27 -5.69
CA ASP A 248 -5.79 2.88 -7.10
C ASP A 248 -6.83 1.84 -7.56
N GLY A 249 -7.42 1.10 -6.62
CA GLY A 249 -8.17 -0.12 -6.86
C GLY A 249 -9.69 0.03 -7.01
N ALA A 250 -10.31 -1.03 -7.53
CA ALA A 250 -11.76 -1.11 -7.64
C ALA A 250 -12.45 -1.14 -6.26
N THR A 251 -11.82 -1.75 -5.25
CA THR A 251 -12.33 -1.79 -3.88
C THR A 251 -12.39 -0.42 -3.22
N ASP A 252 -11.54 0.51 -3.66
CA ASP A 252 -11.47 1.88 -3.15
C ASP A 252 -12.54 2.75 -3.79
N LEU A 253 -12.76 2.56 -5.10
CA LEU A 253 -13.89 3.14 -5.83
C LEU A 253 -15.23 2.70 -5.23
N GLU A 254 -15.37 1.42 -4.85
CA GLU A 254 -16.57 0.90 -4.18
C GLU A 254 -16.87 1.62 -2.86
N ALA A 255 -15.85 2.14 -2.17
CA ALA A 255 -16.02 2.86 -0.91
C ALA A 255 -16.69 4.24 -1.08
N ARG A 256 -16.84 4.73 -2.31
CA ARG A 256 -17.68 5.89 -2.67
C ARG A 256 -19.19 5.57 -2.73
N GLY A 257 -19.59 4.39 -2.27
CA GLY A 257 -21.00 3.97 -2.22
C GLY A 257 -21.86 4.77 -1.23
N LEU A 258 -23.15 4.46 -1.19
CA LEU A 258 -24.11 5.12 -0.28
C LEU A 258 -23.66 4.98 1.18
N GLY A 259 -23.52 6.11 1.88
CA GLY A 259 -23.04 6.16 3.27
C GLY A 259 -21.51 6.09 3.43
N GLY A 260 -20.78 5.88 2.33
CA GLY A 260 -19.33 5.86 2.28
C GLY A 260 -18.71 7.24 2.06
N ALA A 261 -17.65 7.30 1.23
CA ALA A 261 -16.99 8.54 0.84
C ALA A 261 -17.85 9.38 -0.13
N ASP A 262 -17.74 10.70 -0.04
CA ASP A 262 -18.48 11.63 -0.90
C ASP A 262 -17.83 11.74 -2.29
N ILE A 263 -16.50 11.67 -2.35
CA ILE A 263 -15.71 11.57 -3.59
C ILE A 263 -14.64 10.49 -3.47
N PHE A 264 -14.31 9.91 -4.62
CA PHE A 264 -13.17 9.03 -4.80
C PHE A 264 -12.13 9.66 -5.73
N ILE A 265 -10.91 9.77 -5.21
CA ILE A 265 -9.74 10.20 -5.96
C ILE A 265 -8.93 8.97 -6.32
N CYS A 266 -8.80 8.69 -7.62
CA CYS A 266 -7.95 7.62 -8.10
C CYS A 266 -6.49 8.09 -8.13
N TYR A 267 -5.63 7.40 -7.39
CA TYR A 267 -4.18 7.59 -7.48
C TYR A 267 -3.58 6.57 -8.44
N ALA A 268 -3.00 7.06 -9.53
CA ALA A 268 -2.38 6.24 -10.57
C ALA A 268 -0.85 6.42 -10.64
N GLY A 269 -0.23 6.95 -9.59
CA GLY A 269 1.22 7.19 -9.54
C GLY A 269 2.06 5.91 -9.45
N VAL A 270 1.48 4.80 -8.97
CA VAL A 270 2.13 3.48 -8.92
C VAL A 270 1.55 2.56 -10.00
N GLN A 271 0.23 2.36 -9.99
CA GLN A 271 -0.46 1.52 -10.96
C GLN A 271 -1.70 2.22 -11.51
N LEU A 272 -1.76 2.39 -12.83
CA LEU A 272 -2.96 2.87 -13.52
C LEU A 272 -3.90 1.70 -13.81
N ARG A 273 -5.14 1.80 -13.36
CA ARG A 273 -6.22 0.87 -13.67
C ARG A 273 -7.32 1.59 -14.45
N ASP A 274 -7.33 1.44 -15.78
CA ASP A 274 -8.21 2.22 -16.67
C ASP A 274 -9.69 2.21 -16.27
N GLY A 275 -10.21 1.04 -15.89
CA GLY A 275 -11.61 0.89 -15.49
C GLY A 275 -11.97 1.59 -14.17
N VAL A 276 -10.97 1.83 -13.31
CA VAL A 276 -11.11 2.57 -12.04
C VAL A 276 -10.92 4.06 -12.31
N ALA A 277 -9.84 4.42 -13.02
CA ALA A 277 -9.50 5.78 -13.39
C ALA A 277 -10.65 6.48 -14.13
N ALA A 278 -11.27 5.82 -15.10
CA ALA A 278 -12.40 6.36 -15.87
C ALA A 278 -13.65 6.65 -15.03
N LYS A 279 -13.78 6.06 -13.83
CA LYS A 279 -14.95 6.20 -12.94
C LYS A 279 -14.67 7.09 -11.73
N ALA A 280 -13.43 7.53 -11.56
CA ALA A 280 -13.05 8.38 -10.44
C ALA A 280 -13.62 9.80 -10.58
N ASP A 281 -13.84 10.47 -9.46
CA ASP A 281 -14.21 11.90 -9.47
C ASP A 281 -13.02 12.78 -9.85
N TRP A 282 -11.82 12.29 -9.51
CA TRP A 282 -10.56 12.93 -9.84
C TRP A 282 -9.48 11.86 -10.01
N LEU A 283 -8.77 11.91 -11.13
CA LEU A 283 -7.57 11.10 -11.38
C LEU A 283 -6.31 11.94 -11.13
N VAL A 284 -5.40 11.43 -10.30
CA VAL A 284 -4.08 12.04 -10.05
C VAL A 284 -2.96 11.03 -10.23
N PHE A 285 -1.80 11.52 -10.67
CA PHE A 285 -0.59 10.71 -10.82
C PHE A 285 0.48 11.08 -9.78
N ASP A 286 0.38 12.26 -9.19
CA ASP A 286 1.30 12.77 -8.19
C ASP A 286 0.49 13.35 -7.01
N PHE A 287 0.87 12.99 -5.78
CA PHE A 287 0.25 13.56 -4.57
C PHE A 287 0.44 15.09 -4.50
N ASN A 288 1.45 15.65 -5.18
CA ASN A 288 1.65 17.10 -5.29
C ASN A 288 0.47 17.83 -5.93
N ASP A 289 -0.32 17.17 -6.78
CA ASP A 289 -1.55 17.76 -7.34
C ASP A 289 -2.58 18.02 -6.23
N LEU A 290 -2.71 17.07 -5.32
CA LEU A 290 -3.58 17.18 -4.15
C LEU A 290 -3.04 18.24 -3.17
N VAL A 291 -1.73 18.24 -2.90
CA VAL A 291 -1.07 19.22 -2.02
C VAL A 291 -1.31 20.65 -2.51
N ARG A 292 -1.09 20.92 -3.80
CA ARG A 292 -1.26 22.26 -4.39
C ARG A 292 -2.71 22.73 -4.36
N SER A 293 -3.66 21.81 -4.45
CA SER A 293 -5.09 22.15 -4.41
C SER A 293 -5.63 22.47 -3.00
N LEU A 294 -4.89 22.14 -1.94
CA LEU A 294 -5.21 22.48 -0.55
C LEU A 294 -4.78 23.91 -0.15
N GLU A 295 -4.15 24.66 -1.06
CA GLU A 295 -3.76 26.06 -0.88
C GLU A 295 -4.92 27.04 -1.12
#